data_AF-A0A2G2PD74-F1
#
_entry.id   AF-A0A2G2PD74-F1
#
_cell.length_a   1.000
_cell.length_b   1.000
_cell.length_c   1.000
_cell.angle_alpha   90.00
_cell.angle_beta   90.00
_cell.angle_gamma   90.00
#
_symmetry.space_group_name_H-M   'P 1'
#
loop_
_entity.id
_entity.type
_entity.pdbx_description
1 polymer ?
#
loop_
_entity_poly.entity_id
_entity_poly.type
_entity_poly.pdbx_seq_one_letter_code
_entity_poly.pdbx_strand_id
1 'polypeptide(L)' 'MQIQTQYNYEKTWTTTNETDLLRIIEEEIGDADPKATLVYVKEAIKDGKTITVGSCRFKKKI' A
#
# COMPACT_ATOMS: atom_id res chain seq x y z
N MET A 1 -11.81 -1.65 -4.02
CA MET A 1 -11.04 -2.91 -3.88
C MET A 1 -10.56 -3.04 -2.44
N GLN A 2 -10.37 -4.25 -1.92
CA GLN A 2 -9.70 -4.43 -0.62
C GLN A 2 -8.19 -4.58 -0.87
N ILE A 3 -7.38 -3.84 -0.10
CA ILE A 3 -5.93 -3.85 -0.20
C ILE A 3 -5.39 -4.47 1.09
N GLN A 4 -4.34 -5.26 0.95
CA GLN A 4 -3.56 -5.71 2.08
C GLN A 4 -2.19 -5.07 2.07
N THR A 5 -1.71 -4.72 3.26
CA THR A 5 -0.35 -4.22 3.49
C THR A 5 0.48 -5.21 4.29
N GLN A 6 1.79 -5.15 4.11
CA GLN A 6 2.76 -5.91 4.89
C GLN A 6 4.08 -5.15 4.89
N TYR A 7 4.49 -4.66 6.05
CA TYR A 7 5.84 -4.14 6.23
C TYR A 7 6.88 -5.25 6.03
N ASN A 8 8.09 -4.89 5.63
CA ASN A 8 9.16 -5.84 5.36
C ASN A 8 9.55 -6.68 6.59
N TYR A 9 9.35 -6.16 7.80
CA TYR A 9 9.58 -6.87 9.05
C TYR A 9 8.38 -7.74 9.51
N GLU A 10 7.19 -7.55 8.92
CA GLU A 10 6.01 -8.34 9.23
C GLU A 10 5.97 -9.65 8.46
N LYS A 11 5.39 -10.69 9.07
CA LYS A 11 5.17 -12.01 8.45
C LYS A 11 3.77 -12.18 7.86
N THR A 12 2.82 -11.37 8.29
CA THR A 12 1.40 -11.47 7.94
C THR A 12 0.95 -10.30 7.09
N TRP A 13 -0.10 -10.50 6.30
CA TRP A 13 -0.75 -9.46 5.52
C TRP A 13 -1.96 -8.92 6.29
N THR A 14 -2.07 -7.61 6.43
CA THR A 14 -3.17 -6.95 7.14
C THR A 14 -4.13 -6.35 6.12
N THR A 15 -5.44 -6.55 6.29
CA THR A 15 -6.43 -5.85 5.44
C THR A 15 -6.54 -4.41 5.93
N THR A 16 -6.31 -3.45 5.04
CA THR A 16 -6.12 -2.05 5.43
C THR A 16 -7.16 -1.18 4.75
N ASN A 17 -7.78 -0.29 5.52
CA ASN A 17 -8.78 0.65 5.01
C ASN A 17 -8.10 1.84 4.31
N GLU A 18 -8.87 2.66 3.59
CA GLU A 18 -8.31 3.76 2.81
C GLU A 18 -7.61 4.84 3.65
N THR A 19 -8.12 5.15 4.84
CA THR A 19 -7.51 6.14 5.74
C THR A 19 -6.15 5.67 6.23
N ASP A 20 -6.03 4.41 6.65
CA ASP A 20 -4.77 3.84 7.11
C ASP A 20 -3.80 3.61 5.95
N LEU A 21 -4.28 3.29 4.75
CA LEU A 21 -3.43 3.24 3.55
C LEU A 21 -2.76 4.59 3.27
N LEU A 22 -3.51 5.70 3.39
CA LEU A 22 -2.95 7.03 3.21
C LEU A 22 -1.90 7.37 4.28
N ARG A 23 -2.16 6.99 5.53
CA ARG A 23 -1.18 7.17 6.63
C ARG A 23 0.10 6.39 6.38
N ILE A 24 -0.01 5.09 6.06
CA ILE A 24 1.14 4.23 5.74
C ILE A 24 1.92 4.83 4.58
N ILE A 25 1.23 5.28 3.52
CA ILE A 25 1.89 5.88 2.37
C ILE A 25 2.61 7.17 2.77
N GLU A 26 1.97 8.07 3.52
CA GLU A 26 2.54 9.33 4.01
C GLU A 26 3.81 9.09 4.85
N GLU A 27 3.81 8.06 5.70
CA GLU A 27 4.98 7.67 6.50
C GLU A 27 6.16 7.16 5.65
N GLU A 28 5.89 6.62 4.45
CA GLU A 28 6.90 5.95 3.62
C GLU A 28 7.46 6.82 2.47
N ILE A 29 6.72 7.84 2.00
CA ILE A 29 7.08 8.59 0.78
C ILE A 29 7.71 9.97 1.02
N GLY A 30 7.87 10.39 2.27
CA GLY A 30 8.46 11.69 2.61
C GLY A 30 7.64 12.86 2.05
N ASP A 31 8.25 13.70 1.20
CA ASP A 31 7.65 14.92 0.63
C ASP A 31 6.69 14.67 -0.57
N ALA A 32 6.49 13.42 -0.98
CA ALA A 32 5.61 13.11 -2.11
C ALA A 32 4.11 13.11 -1.73
N ASP A 33 3.23 13.31 -2.71
CA ASP A 33 1.78 13.35 -2.45
C ASP A 33 1.21 11.94 -2.17
N PRO A 34 0.61 11.71 -0.99
CA PRO A 34 0.12 10.39 -0.59
C PRO A 34 -1.12 9.94 -1.35
N LYS A 35 -1.93 10.88 -1.86
CA LYS A 35 -3.14 10.55 -2.63
C LYS A 35 -2.79 10.09 -4.04
N ALA A 36 -1.88 10.79 -4.71
CA ALA A 36 -1.34 10.42 -6.01
C ALA A 36 -0.64 9.05 -5.92
N THR A 37 0.12 8.82 -4.85
CA THR A 37 0.75 7.53 -4.60
C THR A 37 -0.28 6.43 -4.37
N LEU A 38 -1.36 6.68 -3.62
CA LEU A 38 -2.44 5.70 -3.45
C LEU A 38 -3.14 5.37 -4.78
N VAL A 39 -3.31 6.34 -5.67
CA VAL A 39 -3.84 6.09 -7.03
C VAL A 39 -2.91 5.17 -7.82
N TYR A 40 -1.60 5.47 -7.80
CA TYR A 40 -0.59 4.60 -8.42
C TYR A 40 -0.64 3.17 -7.84
N VAL A 41 -0.72 3.03 -6.52
CA VAL A 41 -0.78 1.73 -5.84
C VAL A 41 -1.99 0.93 -6.34
N LYS A 42 -3.18 1.54 -6.33
CA LYS A 42 -4.43 0.90 -6.79
C LYS A 42 -4.32 0.41 -8.23
N GLU A 43 -3.75 1.21 -9.12
CA GLU A 43 -3.56 0.84 -10.52
C GLU A 43 -2.52 -0.28 -10.69
N ALA A 44 -1.42 -0.24 -9.94
CA ALA A 44 -0.35 -1.21 -10.07
C ALA A 44 -0.73 -2.62 -9.56
N ILE A 45 -1.56 -2.70 -8.51
CA ILE A 45 -1.97 -3.99 -7.90
C ILE A 45 -3.25 -4.58 -8.49
N LYS A 46 -3.92 -3.87 -9.42
CA LYS A 46 -5.24 -4.28 -9.94
C LYS A 46 -5.23 -5.67 -10.57
N ASP A 47 -4.12 -6.02 -11.22
CA ASP A 47 -3.86 -7.29 -11.91
C ASP A 47 -3.22 -8.36 -11.01
N GLY A 48 -3.26 -8.17 -9.67
CA GLY A 48 -2.76 -9.16 -8.70
C GLY A 48 -1.26 -9.05 -8.41
N LYS A 49 -0.59 -8.00 -8.90
CA LYS A 49 0.81 -7.72 -8.56
C LYS A 49 0.93 -7.28 -7.10
N THR A 50 2.11 -7.52 -6.54
CA THR A 50 2.55 -6.90 -5.28
C THR A 50 3.56 -5.81 -5.62
N ILE A 51 3.41 -4.63 -5.02
CA ILE A 51 4.38 -3.53 -5.15
C ILE A 51 4.89 -3.11 -3.77
N THR A 52 5.98 -2.36 -3.75
CA THR A 52 6.57 -1.83 -2.52
C THR A 52 6.61 -0.30 -2.59
N VAL A 53 6.20 0.36 -1.51
CA VAL A 53 6.38 1.79 -1.27
C VAL A 53 7.17 1.91 0.04
N GLY A 54 8.39 2.45 -0.04
CA GLY A 54 9.36 2.43 1.06
C GLY A 54 9.62 1.00 1.56
N SER A 55 9.25 0.75 2.80
CA SER A 55 9.36 -0.53 3.52
C SER A 55 8.06 -1.32 3.58
N CYS A 56 6.97 -0.80 2.99
CA CYS A 56 5.66 -1.43 3.02
C CYS A 56 5.27 -2.02 1.66
N ARG A 57 4.80 -3.26 1.67
CA ARG A 57 4.30 -3.97 0.48
C ARG A 57 2.79 -3.88 0.41
N PHE A 58 2.27 -3.72 -0.80
CA PHE A 58 0.85 -3.56 -1.10
C PHE A 58 0.43 -4.62 -2.11
N LYS A 59 -0.72 -5.26 -1.86
CA LYS A 59 -1.37 -6.17 -2.83
C LYS A 59 -2.88 -6.07 -2.75
N LYS A 60 -3.56 -6.46 -3.83
CA LYS A 60 -5.01 -6.67 -3.81
C LYS A 60 -5.32 -7.90 -2.95
N LYS A 61 -6.32 -7.81 -2.08
CA LYS A 61 -6.84 -8.97 -1.34
C LYS A 61 -7.48 -9.93 -2.33
N ILE A 62 -7.01 -11.17 -2.33
CA ILE A 62 -7.56 -12.29 -3.11
C ILE A 62 -8.72 -12.90 -2.33
#